data_AF-A0A950W7E9-F1
#
_entry.id   AF-A0A950W7E9-F1
#
_cell.length_a   1.000
_cell.length_b   1.000
_cell.length_c   1.000
_cell.angle_alpha   90.00
_cell.angle_beta   90.00
_cell.angle_gamma   90.00
#
_symmetry.space_group_name_H-M   'P 1'
#
loop_
_entity.id
_entity.type
_entity.pdbx_description
1 polymer ?
#
loop_
_entity_poly.entity_id
_entity_poly.type
_entity_poly.pdbx_seq_one_letter_code
_entity_poly.pdbx_strand_id
1 'polypeptide(L)' 'MATVETSVQASVGFASRTGPRKANEDFAGALSGAELAEPRQEVIAAIADGIGGAKGGRVAAETAVRGF' A
#
# COMPACT_ATOMS: atom_id res chain seq x y z
N MET A 1 -35.00 -6.29 8.85
CA MET A 1 -34.04 -5.30 9.39
C MET A 1 -32.85 -5.31 8.45
N ALA A 2 -32.55 -4.21 7.78
CA ALA A 2 -31.34 -4.11 6.98
C ALA A 2 -30.15 -4.12 7.93
N THR A 3 -29.33 -5.16 7.87
CA THR A 3 -28.05 -5.23 8.57
C THR A 3 -27.24 -4.03 8.10
N VAL A 4 -26.86 -3.13 9.01
CA VAL A 4 -25.88 -2.10 8.67
C VAL A 4 -24.56 -2.84 8.54
N GLU A 5 -24.21 -3.26 7.34
CA GLU A 5 -22.86 -3.70 7.06
C GLU A 5 -21.94 -2.50 7.27
N THR A 6 -21.23 -2.49 8.39
CA THR A 6 -20.14 -1.55 8.63
C THR A 6 -19.07 -1.82 7.59
N SER A 7 -19.16 -1.13 6.46
CA SER A 7 -18.11 -1.15 5.44
C SER A 7 -16.99 -0.23 5.87
N VAL A 8 -15.75 -0.75 5.83
CA VAL A 8 -14.56 0.08 5.97
C VAL A 8 -14.42 0.89 4.69
N GLN A 9 -14.58 2.21 4.79
CA GLN A 9 -14.27 3.15 3.71
C GLN A 9 -12.97 3.87 4.03
N ALA A 10 -12.01 3.75 3.12
CA ALA A 10 -10.75 4.49 3.21
C ALA A 10 -10.42 5.10 1.86
N SER A 11 -9.68 6.20 1.90
CA SER A 11 -9.01 6.77 0.73
C SER A 11 -7.51 6.70 0.98
N VAL A 12 -6.75 6.33 -0.04
CA VAL A 12 -5.30 6.21 0.05
C VAL A 12 -4.65 7.32 -0.78
N GLY A 13 -3.70 8.02 -0.17
CA GLY A 13 -2.83 8.97 -0.84
C GLY A 13 -1.37 8.65 -0.54
N PHE A 14 -0.49 8.88 -1.52
CA PHE A 14 0.95 8.73 -1.35
C PHE A 14 1.66 10.03 -1.70
N ALA A 15 2.52 10.49 -0.80
CA ALA A 15 3.39 11.63 -1.01
C ALA A 15 4.77 11.29 -0.45
N SER A 16 5.80 11.46 -1.26
CA SER A 16 7.20 11.29 -0.85
C SER A 16 8.06 12.40 -1.47
N ARG A 17 9.18 12.71 -0.83
CA ARG A 17 10.14 13.73 -1.26
C ARG A 17 11.53 13.14 -1.25
N THR A 18 12.20 13.15 -2.40
CA THR A 18 13.59 12.68 -2.56
C THR A 18 14.58 13.41 -1.64
N GLY A 19 14.31 14.69 -1.35
CA GLY A 19 15.24 15.54 -0.60
C GLY A 19 16.60 15.66 -1.30
N PRO A 20 17.73 15.55 -0.57
CA PRO A 20 19.08 15.75 -1.11
C PRO A 20 19.66 14.53 -1.84
N ARG A 21 18.94 13.40 -1.88
CA ARG A 21 19.42 12.15 -2.51
C ARG A 21 19.32 12.24 -4.04
N LYS A 22 20.09 11.39 -4.74
CA LYS A 22 20.08 11.32 -6.21
C LYS A 22 18.81 10.69 -6.78
N ALA A 23 18.16 9.82 -6.01
CA ALA A 23 16.96 9.12 -6.40
C ALA A 23 16.06 8.95 -5.17
N ASN A 24 14.74 8.89 -5.42
CA ASN A 24 13.77 8.56 -4.40
C ASN A 24 13.66 7.05 -4.32
N GLU A 25 13.94 6.50 -3.14
CA GLU A 25 13.83 5.07 -2.87
C GLU A 25 12.70 4.76 -1.87
N ASP A 26 11.82 5.74 -1.62
CA ASP A 26 10.59 5.51 -0.86
C ASP A 26 9.55 4.84 -1.76
N PHE A 27 9.07 3.69 -1.34
CA PHE A 27 8.02 2.95 -2.05
C PHE A 27 6.81 2.79 -1.15
N ALA A 28 5.62 2.83 -1.75
CA ALA A 28 4.38 2.50 -1.07
C ALA A 28 3.53 1.55 -1.92
N GLY A 29 2.80 0.68 -1.24
CA GLY A 29 1.78 -0.19 -1.82
C GLY A 29 0.50 -0.03 -1.03
N ALA A 30 -0.65 -0.16 -1.70
CA ALA A 30 -1.94 -0.22 -1.04
C ALA A 30 -2.86 -1.22 -1.73
N LEU A 31 -3.71 -1.86 -0.94
CA LEU A 31 -4.71 -2.81 -1.37
C LEU A 31 -6.02 -2.48 -0.67
N SER A 32 -7.04 -2.19 -1.48
CA SER A 32 -8.42 -2.07 -1.02
C SER A 32 -9.07 -3.44 -1.15
N GLY A 33 -9.44 -4.06 -0.03
CA GLY A 33 -10.10 -5.36 -0.01
C GLY A 33 -11.42 -5.36 -0.79
N ALA A 34 -12.07 -4.20 -0.92
CA ALA A 34 -13.29 -4.03 -1.72
C ALA A 34 -13.06 -4.18 -3.24
N GLU A 35 -11.83 -4.04 -3.71
CA GLU A 35 -11.45 -4.14 -5.14
C GLU A 35 -10.96 -5.54 -5.52
N LEU A 36 -10.90 -6.48 -4.56
CA LEU A 36 -10.52 -7.87 -4.80
C LEU A 36 -11.62 -8.65 -5.54
N ALA A 37 -11.21 -9.72 -6.22
CA ALA A 37 -12.14 -10.65 -6.87
C ALA A 37 -13.11 -11.29 -5.87
N GLU A 38 -12.63 -11.56 -4.64
CA GLU A 38 -13.45 -11.88 -3.48
C GLU A 38 -13.38 -10.69 -2.51
N PRO A 39 -14.37 -9.79 -2.49
CA PRO A 39 -14.31 -8.57 -1.71
C PRO A 39 -14.18 -8.81 -0.20
N ARG A 40 -13.36 -8.00 0.47
CA ARG A 40 -13.11 -8.05 1.92
C ARG A 40 -13.20 -6.65 2.54
N GLN A 41 -13.54 -6.59 3.81
CA GLN A 41 -13.64 -5.33 4.58
C GLN A 41 -12.28 -4.92 5.18
N GLU A 42 -11.22 -4.94 4.36
CA GLU A 42 -9.86 -4.61 4.79
C GLU A 42 -9.22 -3.57 3.87
N VAL A 43 -8.30 -2.79 4.43
CA VAL A 43 -7.45 -1.89 3.68
C VAL A 43 -6.04 -2.06 4.21
N ILE A 44 -5.11 -2.34 3.30
CA ILE A 44 -3.73 -2.67 3.65
C ILE A 44 -2.84 -1.68 2.94
N ALA A 45 -1.94 -1.04 3.68
CA ALA A 45 -0.94 -0.13 3.13
C ALA A 45 0.43 -0.50 3.68
N ALA A 46 1.42 -0.50 2.80
CA ALA A 46 2.81 -0.76 3.14
C ALA A 46 3.69 0.40 2.64
N ILE A 47 4.69 0.77 3.44
CA ILE A 47 5.75 1.70 3.05
C ILE A 47 7.07 0.98 3.22
N ALA A 48 7.97 1.11 2.25
CA ALA A 48 9.29 0.53 2.27
C ALA A 48 10.35 1.60 1.93
N ASP A 49 11.43 1.62 2.71
CA ASP A 49 12.63 2.42 2.47
C ASP A 49 13.64 1.56 1.70
N GLY A 50 13.86 1.91 0.43
CA GLY A 50 14.86 1.27 -0.41
C GLY A 50 16.26 1.75 -0.08
N ILE A 51 17.20 0.82 0.01
CA ILE A 51 18.60 1.13 0.26
C ILE A 51 19.45 0.61 -0.91
N GLY A 52 20.26 1.48 -1.50
CA GLY A 52 21.37 1.09 -2.36
C GLY A 52 21.08 1.06 -3.85
N GLY A 53 20.01 1.71 -4.32
CA GLY A 53 19.66 1.80 -5.75
C GLY A 53 18.97 0.56 -6.31
N ALA A 54 18.66 -0.43 -5.47
CA ALA A 54 18.07 -1.69 -5.88
C ALA A 54 16.53 -1.63 -5.85
N LYS A 55 15.87 -2.54 -6.58
CA LYS A 55 14.41 -2.64 -6.58
C LYS A 55 13.82 -3.30 -5.32
N GLY A 56 14.66 -3.60 -4.31
CA GLY A 56 14.26 -4.32 -3.10
C GLY A 56 13.14 -3.62 -2.32
N GLY A 57 13.24 -2.30 -2.15
CA GLY A 57 12.19 -1.51 -1.48
C GLY A 57 10.84 -1.60 -2.20
N ARG A 58 10.85 -1.49 -3.54
CA ARG A 58 9.63 -1.66 -4.35
C ARG A 58 9.01 -3.03 -4.19
N VAL A 59 9.83 -4.09 -4.29
CA VAL A 59 9.36 -5.48 -4.15
C VAL A 59 8.78 -5.70 -2.75
N ALA A 60 9.43 -5.17 -1.71
CA ALA A 60 8.94 -5.26 -0.34
C ALA A 60 7.54 -4.63 -0.19
N ALA A 61 7.35 -3.40 -0.67
CA ALA A 61 6.05 -2.72 -0.60
C ALA A 61 4.95 -3.46 -1.38
N GLU A 62 5.25 -3.95 -2.58
CA GLU A 62 4.28 -4.67 -3.43
C GLU A 62 3.92 -6.05 -2.88
N THR A 63 4.89 -6.81 -2.41
CA THR A 63 4.65 -8.17 -1.88
C THR A 63 3.99 -8.11 -0.51
N ALA A 64 4.30 -7.12 0.33
CA ALA A 64 3.68 -6.96 1.64
C ALA A 64 2.15 -6.80 1.53
N VAL A 65 1.65 -5.99 0.59
CA VAL A 65 0.20 -5.82 0.43
C VAL A 65 -0.48 -7.01 -0.26
N ARG A 66 0.23 -7.75 -1.12
CA ARG A 66 -0.29 -8.95 -1.81
C ARG A 66 -0.34 -10.20 -0.92
N GLY A 67 0.38 -10.20 0.19
CA GLY A 67 0.45 -11.32 1.12
C GLY A 67 -0.81 -11.50 1.98
N PHE A 68 -1.78 -10.61 1.83
CA PHE A 68 -3.06 -10.62 2.51
C PHE A 68 -4.17 -10.70 1.45
#